data_AF-A0A947CUG9-F1
#
_entry.id   AF-A0A947CUG9-F1
#
_cell.length_a   1.000
_cell.length_b   1.000
_cell.length_c   1.000
_cell.angle_alpha   90.00
_cell.angle_beta   90.00
_cell.angle_gamma   90.00
#
_symmetry.space_group_name_H-M   'P 1'
#
loop_
_entity.id
_entity.type
_entity.pdbx_description
1 polymer ?
#
loop_
_entity_poly.entity_id
_entity_poly.type
_entity_poly.pdbx_seq_one_letter_code
_entity_poly.pdbx_strand_id
1 'polypeptide(L)'
;MMRASSMWLLILATSLLACGGDDDIDSDTEARWAYLGFDAAVDRAINLGFDGFNAASSANIPTQSGVGAETGTMDVDGQVDQGASANKEMRLLVSLVEYRDGEVVDAETDARIDLTYDTADGEPLDLDISLRNIPDGTFTGTMVGTMLVTGTEIDGPDFDAVGDFDLALSGDIQDDGGGAILRTPGTLTITGTVTSGDGVYEVNTTL
;
A
#
# COMPACT_ATOMS: atom_id res chain seq x y z
N MET A 1 -38.06 -57.40 -47.75
CA MET A 1 -37.71 -56.85 -49.08
C MET A 1 -36.82 -55.64 -48.90
N MET A 2 -35.73 -55.61 -49.66
CA MET A 2 -34.58 -54.70 -49.60
C MET A 2 -34.93 -53.21 -49.77
N ARG A 3 -34.14 -52.35 -49.11
CA ARG A 3 -33.26 -51.29 -49.68
C ARG A 3 -32.65 -50.50 -48.50
N ALA A 4 -31.38 -50.68 -48.13
CA ALA A 4 -30.17 -50.12 -48.73
C ALA A 4 -30.16 -48.57 -48.77
N SER A 5 -29.32 -47.91 -47.96
CA SER A 5 -28.07 -47.30 -48.43
C SER A 5 -27.52 -46.29 -47.41
N SER A 6 -26.23 -46.42 -47.11
CA SER A 6 -25.40 -45.55 -46.28
C SER A 6 -25.33 -44.10 -46.78
N MET A 7 -25.20 -43.14 -45.86
CA MET A 7 -24.35 -41.96 -46.09
C MET A 7 -23.88 -41.36 -44.76
N TRP A 8 -22.57 -41.43 -44.53
CA TRP A 8 -21.84 -40.67 -43.52
C TRP A 8 -21.80 -39.20 -43.95
N LEU A 9 -21.98 -38.24 -43.03
CA LEU A 9 -21.36 -36.92 -43.17
C LEU A 9 -21.26 -36.15 -41.84
N LEU A 10 -20.01 -35.88 -41.49
CA LEU A 10 -19.43 -34.78 -40.71
C LEU A 10 -20.17 -34.23 -39.49
N ILE A 11 -19.60 -34.55 -38.33
CA ILE A 11 -19.50 -33.65 -37.17
C ILE A 11 -18.71 -32.41 -37.61
N LEU A 12 -19.33 -31.23 -37.56
CA LEU A 12 -18.63 -29.95 -37.53
C LEU A 12 -18.93 -29.30 -36.18
N ALA A 13 -18.04 -29.57 -35.22
CA ALA A 13 -17.98 -28.85 -33.96
C ALA A 13 -17.43 -27.45 -34.23
N THR A 14 -18.30 -26.46 -34.29
CA THR A 14 -17.90 -25.05 -34.18
C THR A 14 -17.92 -24.67 -32.71
N SER A 15 -16.84 -25.02 -32.01
CA SER A 15 -16.42 -24.37 -30.78
C SER A 15 -15.91 -22.98 -31.14
N LEU A 16 -16.81 -22.01 -31.26
CA LEU A 16 -16.43 -20.61 -31.10
C LEU A 16 -16.33 -20.37 -29.59
N LEU A 17 -15.19 -20.75 -29.02
CA LEU A 17 -14.60 -20.00 -27.92
C LEU A 17 -14.27 -18.63 -28.52
N ALA A 18 -15.24 -17.73 -28.50
CA ALA A 18 -14.91 -16.32 -28.49
C ALA A 18 -14.24 -16.09 -27.13
N CYS A 19 -12.90 -16.05 -27.11
CA CYS A 19 -12.18 -15.33 -26.07
C CYS A 19 -12.87 -13.97 -25.94
N GLY A 20 -13.42 -13.68 -24.76
CA GLY A 20 -13.57 -12.30 -24.35
C GLY A 20 -12.19 -11.66 -24.50
N GLY A 21 -12.11 -10.56 -25.24
CA GLY A 21 -11.04 -9.61 -24.96
C GLY A 21 -11.44 -9.04 -23.62
N ASP A 22 -10.87 -9.59 -22.56
CA ASP A 22 -11.00 -8.98 -21.25
C ASP A 22 -10.26 -7.65 -21.37
N ASP A 23 -11.01 -6.55 -21.29
CA ASP A 23 -10.49 -5.18 -21.17
C ASP A 23 -9.92 -4.95 -19.75
N ASP A 24 -9.46 -6.03 -19.12
CA ASP A 24 -8.89 -6.05 -17.79
C ASP A 24 -7.49 -5.42 -17.86
N ILE A 25 -7.19 -4.64 -16.83
CA ILE A 25 -5.89 -4.01 -16.66
C ILE A 25 -4.85 -5.11 -16.45
N ASP A 26 -3.68 -4.98 -17.09
CA ASP A 26 -2.62 -5.96 -16.87
C ASP A 26 -2.04 -5.85 -15.45
N SER A 27 -1.53 -6.97 -14.95
CA SER A 27 -1.02 -7.08 -13.59
C SER A 27 0.15 -6.13 -13.29
N ASP A 28 0.96 -5.79 -14.30
CA ASP A 28 2.05 -4.83 -14.15
C ASP A 28 1.50 -3.41 -13.89
N THR A 29 0.46 -3.03 -14.62
CA THR A 29 -0.26 -1.76 -14.45
C THR A 29 -1.01 -1.74 -13.13
N GLU A 30 -1.68 -2.82 -12.73
CA GLU A 30 -2.30 -2.94 -11.41
C GLU A 30 -1.28 -2.76 -10.27
N ALA A 31 -0.13 -3.42 -10.35
CA ALA A 31 0.94 -3.31 -9.34
C ALA A 31 1.48 -1.88 -9.26
N ARG A 32 1.65 -1.20 -10.41
CA ARG A 32 2.06 0.22 -10.47
C ARG A 32 1.00 1.12 -9.84
N TRP A 33 -0.26 0.96 -10.23
CA TRP A 33 -1.36 1.80 -9.78
C TRP A 33 -1.65 1.61 -8.29
N ALA A 34 -1.48 0.40 -7.77
CA ALA A 34 -1.56 0.13 -6.33
C ALA A 34 -0.61 1.02 -5.51
N TYR A 35 0.58 1.33 -6.03
CA TYR A 35 1.54 2.19 -5.30
C TYR A 35 1.37 3.69 -5.57
N LEU A 36 0.82 4.09 -6.72
CA LEU A 36 0.92 5.46 -7.25
C LEU A 36 0.47 6.58 -6.30
N GLY A 37 -0.55 6.34 -5.46
CA GLY A 37 -1.03 7.30 -4.46
C GLY A 37 -0.57 7.04 -3.02
N PHE A 38 0.27 6.03 -2.81
CA PHE A 38 0.54 5.55 -1.46
C PHE A 38 1.69 6.28 -0.75
N ASP A 39 2.47 7.10 -1.46
CA ASP A 39 3.56 7.91 -0.89
C ASP A 39 3.10 8.78 0.30
N ALA A 40 1.97 9.48 0.14
CA ALA A 40 1.41 10.33 1.19
C ALA A 40 0.86 9.50 2.38
N ALA A 41 0.33 8.32 2.10
CA ALA A 41 -0.13 7.39 3.12
C ALA A 41 1.04 6.86 3.97
N VAL A 42 2.17 6.51 3.34
CA VAL A 42 3.38 6.08 4.05
C VAL A 42 3.91 7.19 4.98
N ASP A 43 4.03 8.42 4.48
CA ASP A 43 4.46 9.56 5.31
C ASP A 43 3.51 9.78 6.49
N ARG A 44 2.18 9.72 6.26
CA ARG A 44 1.18 9.82 7.32
C ARG A 44 1.31 8.70 8.36
N ALA A 45 1.47 7.45 7.92
CA ALA A 45 1.59 6.31 8.83
C ALA A 45 2.81 6.44 9.75
N ILE A 46 3.95 6.89 9.21
CA ILE A 46 5.17 7.16 10.01
C ILE A 46 4.92 8.29 11.02
N ASN A 47 4.30 9.39 10.58
CA ASN A 47 4.01 10.52 11.46
C ASN A 47 3.05 10.12 12.60
N LEU A 48 1.98 9.38 12.30
CA LEU A 48 1.07 8.82 13.31
C LEU A 48 1.80 7.85 14.26
N GLY A 49 2.73 7.05 13.73
CA GLY A 49 3.60 6.20 14.53
C GLY A 49 4.45 7.01 15.52
N PHE A 50 5.03 8.13 15.09
CA PHE A 50 5.81 9.02 15.96
C PHE A 50 4.95 9.76 16.97
N ASP A 51 3.75 10.19 16.60
CA ASP A 51 2.77 10.74 17.54
C ASP A 51 2.44 9.71 18.63
N GLY A 52 2.25 8.46 18.23
CA GLY A 52 2.03 7.34 19.14
C GLY A 52 3.22 7.08 20.06
N PHE A 53 4.44 7.09 19.51
CA PHE A 53 5.69 7.01 20.29
C PHE A 53 5.79 8.12 21.34
N ASN A 54 5.51 9.35 20.95
CA ASN A 54 5.57 10.53 21.82
C ASN A 54 4.49 10.51 22.91
N ALA A 55 3.33 9.91 22.62
CA ALA A 55 2.24 9.74 23.58
C ALA A 55 2.38 8.51 24.50
N ALA A 56 3.25 7.55 24.14
CA ALA A 56 3.36 6.29 24.85
C ALA A 56 3.92 6.46 26.26
N SER A 57 3.13 6.09 27.26
CA SER A 57 3.57 6.00 28.67
C SER A 57 3.95 4.58 29.09
N SER A 58 3.94 3.62 28.16
CA SER A 58 4.19 2.20 28.38
C SER A 58 4.74 1.55 27.11
N ALA A 59 4.97 0.23 27.14
CA ALA A 59 5.35 -0.51 25.94
C ALA A 59 4.29 -0.50 24.84
N ASN A 60 3.03 -0.20 25.18
CA ASN A 60 1.95 -0.07 24.20
C ASN A 60 1.86 1.38 23.73
N ILE A 61 1.80 1.54 22.41
CA ILE A 61 1.51 2.79 21.74
C ILE A 61 -0.02 2.94 21.66
N PRO A 62 -0.59 4.05 22.17
CA PRO A 62 -2.02 4.31 21.98
C PRO A 62 -2.32 4.57 20.50
N THR A 63 -3.47 4.10 20.03
CA THR A 63 -3.93 4.32 18.65
C THR A 63 -3.94 5.80 18.31
N GLN A 64 -3.28 6.14 17.20
CA GLN A 64 -3.34 7.44 16.54
C GLN A 64 -4.13 7.30 15.25
N SER A 65 -5.00 8.27 14.98
CA SER A 65 -5.91 8.23 13.84
C SER A 65 -5.69 9.45 12.96
N GLY A 66 -5.69 9.24 11.65
CA GLY A 66 -5.69 10.26 10.61
C GLY A 66 -6.81 10.03 9.60
N VAL A 67 -7.17 11.08 8.86
CA VAL A 67 -8.07 10.97 7.70
C VAL A 67 -7.27 11.18 6.44
N GLY A 68 -7.67 10.50 5.36
CA GLY A 68 -7.16 10.81 4.02
C GLY A 68 -7.50 12.26 3.64
N ALA A 69 -6.76 12.81 2.68
CA ALA A 69 -6.98 14.18 2.22
C ALA A 69 -8.39 14.40 1.65
N GLU A 70 -9.03 13.34 1.13
CA GLU A 70 -10.43 13.37 0.71
C GLU A 70 -11.36 12.68 1.70
N THR A 71 -11.10 11.40 2.02
CA THR A 71 -11.96 10.59 2.89
C THR A 71 -11.21 9.40 3.50
N GLY A 72 -11.94 8.60 4.28
CA GLY A 72 -11.45 7.39 4.92
C GLY A 72 -10.55 7.67 6.11
N THR A 73 -10.11 6.59 6.74
CA THR A 73 -9.35 6.64 7.99
C THR A 73 -8.11 5.77 7.93
N MET A 74 -7.05 6.23 8.59
CA MET A 74 -5.85 5.48 8.88
C MET A 74 -5.65 5.44 10.38
N ASP A 75 -5.57 4.25 10.95
CA ASP A 75 -5.25 4.03 12.35
C ASP A 75 -3.87 3.38 12.47
N VAL A 76 -3.04 3.92 13.37
CA VAL A 76 -1.71 3.38 13.69
C VAL A 76 -1.61 3.15 15.19
N ASP A 77 -1.34 1.91 15.57
CA ASP A 77 -1.04 1.52 16.95
C ASP A 77 0.10 0.50 17.01
N GLY A 78 0.40 -0.02 18.20
CA GLY A 78 1.36 -1.10 18.34
C GLY A 78 2.20 -1.00 19.61
N GLN A 79 3.49 -1.27 19.49
CA GLN A 79 4.40 -1.36 20.62
C GLN A 79 5.74 -0.66 20.37
N VAL A 80 6.36 -0.21 21.47
CA VAL A 80 7.72 0.32 21.49
C VAL A 80 8.53 -0.26 22.64
N ASP A 81 9.81 -0.46 22.37
CA ASP A 81 10.78 -0.88 23.38
C ASP A 81 10.88 0.10 24.56
N GLN A 82 10.94 -0.45 25.77
CA GLN A 82 11.04 0.32 27.01
C GLN A 82 12.48 0.43 27.51
N GLY A 83 12.74 1.49 28.27
CA GLY A 83 14.03 1.73 28.95
C GLY A 83 14.78 2.95 28.43
N ALA A 84 15.87 3.31 29.10
CA ALA A 84 16.58 4.59 28.90
C ALA A 84 17.47 4.66 27.63
N SER A 85 17.42 3.67 26.74
CA SER A 85 18.22 3.66 25.50
C SER A 85 17.82 4.77 24.54
N ALA A 86 18.79 5.42 23.89
CA ALA A 86 18.55 6.34 22.78
C ALA A 86 18.22 5.62 21.44
N ASN A 87 18.29 4.28 21.44
CA ASN A 87 17.85 3.42 20.34
C ASN A 87 16.57 2.69 20.76
N LYS A 88 15.60 2.63 19.86
CA LYS A 88 14.27 2.08 20.10
C LYS A 88 13.81 1.29 18.89
N GLU A 89 13.15 0.18 19.13
CA GLU A 89 12.39 -0.53 18.09
C GLU A 89 10.90 -0.28 18.34
N MET A 90 10.18 0.00 17.26
CA MET A 90 8.74 0.15 17.21
C MET A 90 8.18 -0.91 16.27
N ARG A 91 7.11 -1.57 16.71
CA ARG A 91 6.36 -2.57 15.94
C ARG A 91 4.94 -2.04 15.85
N LEU A 92 4.59 -1.47 14.69
CA LEU A 92 3.33 -0.78 14.48
C LEU A 92 2.43 -1.57 13.55
N LEU A 93 1.12 -1.36 13.71
CA LEU A 93 0.08 -1.90 12.86
C LEU A 93 -0.64 -0.72 12.21
N VAL A 94 -0.77 -0.74 10.88
CA VAL A 94 -1.47 0.30 10.12
C VAL A 94 -2.75 -0.30 9.54
N SER A 95 -3.90 0.24 9.96
CA SER A 95 -5.21 -0.14 9.43
C SER A 95 -5.78 0.99 8.58
N LEU A 96 -6.29 0.66 7.40
CA LEU A 96 -6.87 1.58 6.44
C LEU A 96 -8.31 1.17 6.14
N VAL A 97 -9.22 2.14 6.17
CA VAL A 97 -10.63 1.95 5.82
C VAL A 97 -11.07 3.06 4.88
N GLU A 98 -11.44 2.69 3.67
CA GLU A 98 -11.83 3.56 2.56
C GLU A 98 -10.86 4.75 2.38
N TYR A 99 -9.56 4.55 2.66
CA TYR A 99 -8.59 5.63 2.76
C TYR A 99 -8.28 6.22 1.39
N ARG A 100 -8.42 7.54 1.26
CA ARG A 100 -8.24 8.27 0.00
C ARG A 100 -7.55 9.62 0.20
N ASP A 101 -6.44 9.81 -0.50
CA ASP A 101 -5.73 11.10 -0.57
C ASP A 101 -6.06 11.89 -1.85
N GLY A 102 -6.92 11.35 -2.70
CA GLY A 102 -7.42 11.98 -3.93
C GLY A 102 -6.78 11.43 -5.19
N GLU A 103 -7.12 12.07 -6.29
CA GLU A 103 -6.71 11.63 -7.63
C GLU A 103 -5.20 11.76 -7.84
N VAL A 104 -4.63 10.74 -8.47
CA VAL A 104 -3.22 10.70 -8.89
C VAL A 104 -3.09 10.58 -10.40
N VAL A 105 -1.95 11.01 -10.93
CA VAL A 105 -1.63 10.91 -12.36
C VAL A 105 -0.55 9.87 -12.55
N ASP A 106 -0.85 8.86 -13.36
CA ASP A 106 0.15 7.90 -13.80
C ASP A 106 1.07 8.59 -14.81
N ALA A 107 2.33 8.81 -14.41
CA ALA A 107 3.30 9.50 -15.25
C ALA A 107 3.62 8.75 -16.55
N GLU A 108 3.35 7.45 -16.64
CA GLU A 108 3.61 6.65 -17.84
C GLU A 108 2.50 6.81 -18.89
N THR A 109 1.24 6.88 -18.44
CA THR A 109 0.07 6.85 -19.31
C THR A 109 -0.68 8.18 -19.38
N ASP A 110 -0.37 9.13 -18.49
CA ASP A 110 -1.12 10.37 -18.24
C ASP A 110 -2.57 10.10 -17.76
N ALA A 111 -2.85 8.85 -17.36
CA ALA A 111 -4.13 8.44 -16.82
C ALA A 111 -4.32 9.09 -15.44
N ARG A 112 -5.54 9.56 -15.20
CA ARG A 112 -5.95 10.15 -13.91
C ARG A 112 -6.74 9.08 -13.18
N ILE A 113 -6.30 8.72 -11.98
CA ILE A 113 -6.83 7.56 -11.26
C ILE A 113 -7.24 8.01 -9.87
N ASP A 114 -8.46 7.70 -9.48
CA ASP A 114 -8.95 7.84 -8.11
C ASP A 114 -8.72 6.53 -7.37
N LEU A 115 -7.92 6.53 -6.30
CA LEU A 115 -7.47 5.33 -5.59
C LEU A 115 -8.02 5.29 -4.17
N THR A 116 -8.59 4.14 -3.80
CA THR A 116 -9.06 3.83 -2.45
C THR A 116 -8.28 2.65 -1.89
N TYR A 117 -7.86 2.80 -0.64
CA TYR A 117 -7.01 1.85 0.06
C TYR A 117 -7.70 1.27 1.29
N ASP A 118 -7.75 -0.06 1.37
CA ASP A 118 -8.35 -0.81 2.47
C ASP A 118 -7.43 -1.94 2.94
N THR A 119 -7.21 -2.03 4.24
CA THR A 119 -6.67 -3.25 4.87
C THR A 119 -7.83 -4.18 5.21
N ALA A 120 -7.65 -5.48 4.99
CA ALA A 120 -8.67 -6.43 5.39
C ALA A 120 -8.84 -6.49 6.92
N ASP A 121 -10.05 -6.83 7.37
CA ASP A 121 -10.39 -6.88 8.79
C ASP A 121 -9.46 -7.85 9.55
N GLY A 122 -8.65 -7.31 10.46
CA GLY A 122 -7.67 -8.07 11.24
C GLY A 122 -6.36 -8.38 10.52
N GLU A 123 -6.14 -7.78 9.34
CA GLU A 123 -4.92 -7.91 8.53
C GLU A 123 -4.34 -6.52 8.23
N PRO A 124 -3.87 -5.78 9.26
CA PRO A 124 -3.19 -4.50 9.07
C PRO A 124 -1.85 -4.68 8.36
N LEU A 125 -1.28 -3.58 7.84
CA LEU A 125 0.12 -3.57 7.42
C LEU A 125 1.03 -3.54 8.65
N ASP A 126 2.08 -4.35 8.63
CA ASP A 126 3.16 -4.31 9.62
C ASP A 126 4.13 -3.18 9.27
N LEU A 127 4.23 -2.19 10.17
CA LEU A 127 5.20 -1.10 10.08
C LEU A 127 6.23 -1.22 11.21
N ASP A 128 7.37 -1.80 10.91
CA ASP A 128 8.48 -1.93 11.85
C ASP A 128 9.46 -0.77 11.68
N ILE A 129 9.83 -0.10 12.78
CA ILE A 129 10.74 1.06 12.77
C ILE A 129 11.83 0.90 13.83
N SER A 130 13.09 0.96 13.40
CA SER A 130 14.28 1.10 14.22
C SER A 130 14.69 2.57 14.29
N LEU A 131 14.57 3.18 15.46
CA LEU A 131 15.06 4.52 15.76
C LEU A 131 16.48 4.45 16.35
N ARG A 132 17.38 5.31 15.86
CA ARG A 132 18.77 5.40 16.32
C ARG A 132 19.12 6.82 16.73
N ASN A 133 19.78 6.96 17.87
CA ASN A 133 20.30 8.24 18.38
C ASN A 133 19.23 9.33 18.57
N ILE A 134 18.08 8.97 19.15
CA ILE A 134 17.03 9.91 19.54
C ILE A 134 17.60 11.03 20.45
N PRO A 135 17.19 12.31 20.28
CA PRO A 135 16.15 12.79 19.37
C PRO A 135 16.64 13.21 17.97
N ASP A 136 17.94 13.45 17.79
CA ASP A 136 18.52 13.97 16.54
C ASP A 136 19.35 12.88 15.84
N GLY A 137 18.65 11.98 15.16
CA GLY A 137 19.23 10.75 14.65
C GLY A 137 18.54 10.28 13.38
N THR A 138 18.41 8.96 13.22
CA THR A 138 17.82 8.35 12.04
C THR A 138 16.77 7.32 12.39
N PHE A 139 15.91 7.02 11.43
CA PHE A 139 15.07 5.84 11.45
C PHE A 139 15.31 4.98 10.21
N THR A 140 15.13 3.68 10.38
CA THR A 140 15.00 2.70 9.30
C THR A 140 13.79 1.84 9.60
N GLY A 141 13.09 1.36 8.59
CA GLY A 141 11.93 0.51 8.82
C GLY A 141 11.53 -0.31 7.62
N THR A 142 10.48 -1.11 7.81
CA THR A 142 9.80 -1.85 6.76
C THR A 142 8.30 -1.64 6.89
N MET A 143 7.61 -1.56 5.75
CA MET A 143 6.15 -1.63 5.68
C MET A 143 5.78 -2.82 4.80
N VAL A 144 5.16 -3.82 5.41
CA VAL A 144 4.86 -5.11 4.76
C VAL A 144 3.41 -5.48 5.02
N GLY A 145 2.73 -5.96 3.99
CA GLY A 145 1.39 -6.52 4.13
C GLY A 145 0.60 -6.43 2.83
N THR A 146 -0.63 -6.92 2.88
CA THR A 146 -1.54 -6.97 1.74
C THR A 146 -2.60 -5.88 1.88
N MET A 147 -2.91 -5.21 0.78
CA MET A 147 -3.92 -4.16 0.73
C MET A 147 -4.88 -4.41 -0.42
N LEU A 148 -6.17 -4.19 -0.17
CA LEU A 148 -7.19 -4.10 -1.19
C LEU A 148 -7.12 -2.69 -1.78
N VAL A 149 -6.92 -2.60 -3.09
CA VAL A 149 -6.88 -1.33 -3.80
C VAL A 149 -8.02 -1.34 -4.79
N THR A 150 -8.94 -0.39 -4.65
CA THR A 150 -9.94 -0.14 -5.68
C THR A 150 -9.61 1.18 -6.36
N GLY A 151 -9.75 1.24 -7.68
CA GLY A 151 -9.53 2.48 -8.38
C GLY A 151 -10.40 2.65 -9.61
N THR A 152 -10.58 3.92 -9.96
CA THR A 152 -11.36 4.35 -11.12
C THR A 152 -10.46 5.23 -11.98
N GLU A 153 -10.14 4.79 -13.19
CA GLU A 153 -9.55 5.67 -14.19
C GLU A 153 -10.61 6.67 -14.67
N ILE A 154 -10.29 7.97 -14.68
CA ILE A 154 -11.19 9.00 -15.18
C ILE A 154 -11.42 8.80 -16.68
N ASP A 155 -12.69 8.62 -17.06
CA ASP A 155 -13.13 8.26 -18.41
C ASP A 155 -12.66 6.85 -18.87
N GLY A 156 -12.11 6.04 -17.95
CA GLY A 156 -11.64 4.68 -18.17
C GLY A 156 -12.42 3.63 -17.33
N PRO A 157 -11.89 2.39 -17.25
CA PRO A 157 -12.49 1.33 -16.46
C PRO A 157 -12.21 1.49 -14.95
N ASP A 158 -13.08 0.89 -14.14
CA ASP A 158 -12.80 0.61 -12.73
C ASP A 158 -11.94 -0.65 -12.63
N PHE A 159 -11.13 -0.75 -11.57
CA PHE A 159 -10.34 -1.95 -11.26
C PHE A 159 -10.31 -2.23 -9.76
N ASP A 160 -10.19 -3.51 -9.44
CA ASP A 160 -9.95 -4.00 -8.09
C ASP A 160 -8.65 -4.80 -8.11
N ALA A 161 -7.69 -4.42 -7.28
CA ALA A 161 -6.40 -5.08 -7.16
C ALA A 161 -6.14 -5.50 -5.71
N VAL A 162 -5.29 -6.51 -5.56
CA VAL A 162 -4.72 -6.90 -4.27
C VAL A 162 -3.22 -6.65 -4.38
N GLY A 163 -2.75 -5.63 -3.67
CA GLY A 163 -1.34 -5.27 -3.66
C GLY A 163 -0.64 -5.89 -2.45
N ASP A 164 0.38 -6.69 -2.69
CA ASP A 164 1.34 -7.13 -1.68
C ASP A 164 2.51 -6.15 -1.62
N PHE A 165 2.62 -5.42 -0.52
CA PHE A 165 3.64 -4.39 -0.28
C PHE A 165 4.80 -4.99 0.50
N ASP A 166 6.02 -4.76 0.00
CA ASP A 166 7.28 -5.03 0.69
C ASP A 166 8.19 -3.82 0.50
N LEU A 167 8.07 -2.86 1.42
CA LEU A 167 8.77 -1.58 1.37
C LEU A 167 9.79 -1.48 2.49
N ALA A 168 10.97 -0.96 2.17
CA ALA A 168 11.97 -0.47 3.08
C ALA A 168 11.92 1.05 3.16
N LEU A 169 12.03 1.57 4.39
CA LEU A 169 11.89 2.97 4.75
C LEU A 169 13.16 3.45 5.43
N SER A 170 13.58 4.69 5.16
CA SER A 170 14.65 5.33 5.92
C SER A 170 14.52 6.85 5.92
N GLY A 171 15.09 7.50 6.92
CA GLY A 171 15.18 8.96 6.96
C GLY A 171 15.76 9.47 8.28
N ASP A 172 15.75 10.79 8.43
CA ASP A 172 16.27 11.47 9.61
C ASP A 172 15.13 11.83 10.57
N ILE A 173 15.46 11.92 11.86
CA ILE A 173 14.59 12.45 12.92
C ILE A 173 15.25 13.66 13.58
N GLN A 174 14.43 14.53 14.14
CA GLN A 174 14.85 15.72 14.88
C GLN A 174 13.97 15.94 16.11
N ASP A 175 14.50 16.65 17.10
CA ASP A 175 13.72 17.18 18.22
C ASP A 175 12.69 18.22 17.74
N ASP A 176 11.48 18.17 18.29
CA ASP A 176 10.45 19.20 18.10
C ASP A 176 10.71 20.48 18.93
N GLY A 177 11.70 20.43 19.82
CA GLY A 177 12.06 21.49 20.77
C GLY A 177 11.24 21.48 22.07
N GLY A 178 10.28 20.55 22.16
CA GLY A 178 9.46 20.21 23.32
C GLY A 178 9.84 18.85 23.94
N GLY A 179 10.81 18.14 23.37
CA GLY A 179 11.26 16.81 23.81
C GLY A 179 10.53 15.65 23.14
N ALA A 180 9.72 15.92 22.12
CA ALA A 180 9.15 14.92 21.22
C ALA A 180 10.04 14.75 20.00
N ILE A 181 9.91 13.61 19.32
CA ILE A 181 10.59 13.38 18.03
C ILE A 181 9.65 13.63 16.86
N LEU A 182 10.21 14.13 15.77
CA LEU A 182 9.53 14.24 14.49
C LEU A 182 10.47 13.86 13.33
N ARG A 183 9.89 13.48 12.20
CA ARG A 183 10.66 13.22 10.97
C ARG A 183 11.23 14.52 10.42
N THR A 184 12.49 14.52 10.02
CA THR A 184 13.07 15.63 9.26
C THR A 184 12.44 15.66 7.85
N PRO A 185 11.75 16.74 7.45
CA PRO A 185 11.14 16.84 6.12
C PRO A 185 12.18 16.70 5.00
N GLY A 186 11.81 16.05 3.88
CA GLY A 186 12.71 15.88 2.73
C GLY A 186 13.71 14.73 2.85
N THR A 187 13.64 13.91 3.91
CA THR A 187 14.62 12.83 4.17
C THR A 187 14.05 11.43 4.06
N LEU A 188 12.74 11.27 3.86
CA LEU A 188 12.12 9.94 3.78
C LEU A 188 12.47 9.33 2.44
N THR A 189 13.15 8.19 2.45
CA THR A 189 13.37 7.36 1.28
C THR A 189 12.54 6.09 1.40
N ILE A 190 11.80 5.77 0.35
CA ILE A 190 10.99 4.55 0.23
C ILE A 190 11.54 3.74 -0.94
N THR A 191 11.88 2.49 -0.69
CA THR A 191 12.33 1.55 -1.73
C THR A 191 11.66 0.21 -1.53
N GLY A 192 11.45 -0.58 -2.57
CA GLY A 192 10.92 -1.93 -2.41
C GLY A 192 10.08 -2.35 -3.59
N THR A 193 9.09 -3.20 -3.35
CA THR A 193 8.20 -3.70 -4.39
C THR A 193 6.76 -3.69 -3.95
N VAL A 194 5.87 -3.48 -4.93
CA VAL A 194 4.46 -3.84 -4.84
C VAL A 194 4.17 -4.90 -5.88
N THR A 195 3.48 -5.96 -5.48
CA THR A 195 3.10 -7.07 -6.37
C THR A 195 1.58 -7.14 -6.45
N SER A 196 1.03 -7.26 -7.66
CA SER A 196 -0.39 -7.55 -7.91
C SER A 196 -0.47 -8.66 -8.94
N GLY A 197 -1.10 -9.79 -8.62
CA GLY A 197 -1.14 -10.95 -9.51
C GLY A 197 0.28 -11.43 -9.90
N ASP A 198 0.58 -11.44 -11.19
CA ASP A 198 1.90 -11.78 -11.73
C ASP A 198 2.82 -10.55 -11.93
N GLY A 199 2.30 -9.33 -11.69
CA GLY A 199 3.00 -8.07 -11.94
C GLY A 199 3.75 -7.55 -10.73
N VAL A 200 4.89 -6.91 -10.98
CA VAL A 200 5.77 -6.37 -9.94
C VAL A 200 6.19 -4.95 -10.29
N TYR A 201 5.92 -4.02 -9.39
CA TYR A 201 6.35 -2.64 -9.49
C TYR A 201 7.48 -2.34 -8.51
N GLU A 202 8.62 -1.86 -9.03
CA GLU A 202 9.74 -1.41 -8.20
C GLU A 202 9.54 0.03 -7.73
N VAL A 203 9.54 0.22 -6.41
CA VAL A 203 9.41 1.51 -5.75
C VAL A 203 10.79 2.07 -5.44
N ASN A 204 11.01 3.34 -5.78
CA ASN A 204 12.18 4.09 -5.36
C ASN A 204 11.89 5.61 -5.41
N THR A 205 11.56 6.19 -4.26
CA THR A 205 11.18 7.61 -4.15
C THR A 205 11.78 8.26 -2.89
N THR A 206 11.81 9.59 -2.88
CA THR A 206 12.27 10.39 -1.74
C THR A 206 11.34 11.58 -1.51
N LEU A 207 10.88 11.75 -0.26
CA LEU A 207 9.87 12.71 0.20
C LEU A 207 10.36 13.69 1.28
#